data_AF-A0A6B1D495-F1
#
_entry.id   AF-A0A6B1D495-F1
#
_cell.length_a   1.000
_cell.length_b   1.000
_cell.length_c   1.000
_cell.angle_alpha   90.00
_cell.angle_beta   90.00
_cell.angle_gamma   90.00
#
_symmetry.space_group_name_H-M   'P 1'
#
loop_
_entity.id
_entity.type
_entity.pdbx_description
1 polymer ?
#
loop_
_entity_poly.entity_id
_entity_poly.type
_entity_poly.pdbx_seq_one_letter_code
_entity_poly.pdbx_strand_id
1 'polypeptide(L)'
;MTATVLFVCTGNYYRSRYAEHFFNEHARQRKLDWKASSRGLQPSLENLGCMSRHALDRLRKHGFGPRKPVRLPMDLQASDLMAAALTIAMNEIEHRPLMAARFPEWEECVRYWRMYDLDLADAESGLAAIENAVLALLDELSAL
;
A
#
# COMPACT_ATOMS: atom_id res chain seq x y z
N MET A 1 12.78 -12.54 12.90
CA MET A 1 11.95 -12.72 11.68
C MET A 1 11.46 -11.34 11.28
N THR A 2 11.51 -10.96 9.99
CA THR A 2 11.07 -9.63 9.54
C THR A 2 9.55 -9.54 9.50
N ALA A 3 8.96 -8.59 10.23
CA ALA A 3 7.51 -8.38 10.25
C ALA A 3 7.02 -7.70 8.96
N THR A 4 5.77 -7.94 8.59
CA THR A 4 5.20 -7.45 7.31
C THR A 4 4.02 -6.52 7.54
N VAL A 5 4.09 -5.32 6.95
CA VAL A 5 2.93 -4.45 6.72
C VAL A 5 2.31 -4.77 5.37
N LEU A 6 1.00 -4.99 5.32
CA LEU A 6 0.25 -5.21 4.10
C LEU A 6 -0.58 -3.96 3.76
N PHE A 7 -0.25 -3.28 2.66
CA PHE A 7 -1.07 -2.18 2.15
C PHE A 7 -2.13 -2.69 1.16
N VAL A 8 -3.37 -2.24 1.32
CA VAL A 8 -4.52 -2.67 0.51
C VAL A 8 -5.21 -1.45 -0.10
N CYS A 9 -5.43 -1.47 -1.42
CA CYS A 9 -6.33 -0.54 -2.10
C CYS A 9 -7.25 -1.30 -3.06
N THR A 10 -8.04 -0.62 -3.87
CA THR A 10 -8.89 -1.29 -4.87
C THR A 10 -8.06 -2.04 -5.92
N GLY A 11 -7.29 -1.32 -6.75
CA GLY A 11 -6.66 -1.94 -7.93
C GLY A 11 -5.27 -2.54 -7.75
N ASN A 12 -4.62 -2.42 -6.60
CA ASN A 12 -3.18 -2.67 -6.39
C ASN A 12 -2.23 -2.06 -7.45
N TYR A 13 -2.64 -0.95 -8.05
CA TYR A 13 -1.93 -0.35 -9.17
C TYR A 13 -1.36 1.03 -8.84
N TYR A 14 -2.02 1.78 -7.96
CA TYR A 14 -1.61 3.13 -7.60
C TYR A 14 -1.23 3.24 -6.12
N ARG A 15 -2.21 3.50 -5.23
CA ARG A 15 -1.98 3.89 -3.83
C ARG A 15 -1.22 2.83 -3.01
N SER A 16 -1.77 1.61 -2.88
CA SER A 16 -1.14 0.57 -2.05
C SER A 16 0.21 0.11 -2.60
N ARG A 17 0.33 0.04 -3.93
CA ARG A 17 1.58 -0.28 -4.62
C ARG A 17 2.64 0.80 -4.37
N TYR A 18 2.29 2.08 -4.48
CA TYR A 18 3.21 3.17 -4.17
C TYR A 18 3.68 3.13 -2.70
N ALA A 19 2.74 2.96 -1.76
CA ALA A 19 3.04 2.88 -0.34
C ALA A 19 4.02 1.75 0.00
N GLU A 20 3.86 0.56 -0.61
CA GLU A 20 4.79 -0.56 -0.46
C GLU A 20 6.23 -0.20 -0.88
N HIS A 21 6.41 0.41 -2.05
CA HIS A 21 7.75 0.76 -2.54
C HIS A 21 8.39 1.84 -1.66
N PHE A 22 7.63 2.88 -1.33
CA PHE A 22 8.11 3.99 -0.51
C PHE A 22 8.47 3.51 0.91
N PHE A 23 7.61 2.71 1.54
CA PHE A 23 7.86 2.10 2.85
C PHE A 23 9.13 1.25 2.83
N ASN A 24 9.24 0.30 1.87
CA ASN A 24 10.36 -0.64 1.83
C ASN A 24 11.71 0.06 1.64
N GLU A 25 11.75 1.17 0.92
CA GLU A 25 12.98 1.93 0.74
C GLU A 25 13.39 2.65 2.02
N HIS A 26 12.45 3.29 2.71
CA HIS A 26 12.74 3.99 3.95
C HIS A 26 13.00 3.03 5.13
N ALA A 27 12.27 1.92 5.22
CA ALA A 27 12.55 0.86 6.20
C ALA A 27 13.97 0.31 6.04
N ARG A 28 14.42 0.09 4.79
CA ARG A 28 15.78 -0.35 4.49
C ARG A 28 16.82 0.70 4.91
N GLN A 29 16.59 1.98 4.60
CA GLN A 29 17.51 3.06 4.99
C GLN A 29 17.61 3.21 6.51
N ARG A 30 16.49 3.03 7.22
CA ARG A 30 16.40 3.03 8.68
C ARG A 30 16.84 1.71 9.34
N LYS A 31 17.14 0.67 8.55
CA LYS A 31 17.50 -0.69 9.01
C LYS A 31 16.46 -1.31 9.95
N LEU A 32 15.18 -1.09 9.68
CA LEU A 32 14.10 -1.68 10.45
C LEU A 32 13.88 -3.14 10.06
N ASP A 33 13.56 -3.99 11.04
CA ASP A 33 13.13 -5.38 10.83
C ASP A 33 11.67 -5.50 10.34
N TRP A 34 11.28 -4.55 9.49
CA TRP A 34 9.97 -4.45 8.86
C TRP A 34 10.11 -4.39 7.34
N LYS A 35 9.15 -5.03 6.66
CA LYS A 35 8.96 -4.92 5.21
C LYS A 35 7.49 -4.65 4.90
N ALA A 36 7.23 -4.19 3.69
CA ALA A 36 5.88 -4.05 3.17
C ALA A 36 5.61 -4.98 1.99
N SER A 37 4.36 -5.41 1.88
CA SER A 37 3.76 -5.91 0.64
C SER A 37 2.47 -5.14 0.35
N SER A 38 1.88 -5.36 -0.82
CA SER A 38 0.56 -4.78 -1.12
C SER A 38 -0.31 -5.65 -2.02
N ARG A 39 -1.62 -5.49 -1.87
CA ARG A 39 -2.67 -6.22 -2.60
C ARG A 39 -3.82 -5.28 -2.99
N GLY A 40 -4.72 -5.83 -3.79
CA GLY A 40 -5.88 -5.16 -4.36
C GLY A 40 -7.15 -5.88 -3.96
N LEU A 41 -8.19 -5.13 -3.62
CA LEU A 41 -9.52 -5.69 -3.36
C LEU A 41 -10.29 -5.98 -4.65
N GLN A 42 -9.97 -5.32 -5.76
CA GLN A 42 -10.54 -5.59 -7.09
C GLN A 42 -9.53 -5.18 -8.17
N PRO A 43 -8.41 -5.90 -8.34
CA PRO A 43 -7.46 -5.59 -9.42
C PRO A 43 -8.14 -5.70 -10.79
N SER A 44 -7.96 -4.67 -11.63
CA SER A 44 -8.45 -4.66 -13.01
C SER A 44 -7.36 -5.10 -13.99
N LEU A 45 -7.74 -5.89 -15.00
CA LEU A 45 -6.88 -6.24 -16.13
C LEU A 45 -6.60 -5.04 -17.06
N GLU A 46 -7.40 -3.98 -16.97
CA GLU A 46 -7.20 -2.74 -17.74
C GLU A 46 -6.02 -1.92 -17.23
N ASN A 47 -5.54 -2.19 -16.01
CA ASN A 47 -4.33 -1.58 -15.47
C ASN A 47 -3.09 -2.18 -16.14
N LEU A 48 -2.66 -1.54 -17.22
CA LEU A 48 -1.50 -1.99 -18.00
C LEU A 48 -0.19 -1.82 -17.23
N GLY A 49 0.49 -2.93 -16.97
CA GLY A 49 1.79 -2.94 -16.31
C GLY A 49 1.72 -3.04 -14.79
N CYS A 50 2.83 -2.71 -14.13
CA CYS A 50 3.01 -3.02 -12.70
C CYS A 50 2.46 -1.98 -11.72
N MET A 51 2.33 -0.73 -12.20
CA MET A 51 2.01 0.43 -11.38
C MET A 51 1.59 1.60 -12.28
N SER A 52 0.72 2.48 -11.77
CA SER A 52 0.31 3.69 -12.49
C SER A 52 1.50 4.59 -12.82
N ARG A 53 1.38 5.33 -13.94
CA ARG A 53 2.39 6.29 -14.37
C ARG A 53 2.68 7.33 -13.29
N HIS A 54 1.66 7.85 -12.61
CA HIS A 54 1.84 8.83 -11.54
C HIS A 54 2.73 8.30 -10.39
N ALA A 55 2.47 7.08 -9.93
CA ALA A 55 3.28 6.48 -8.88
C ALA A 55 4.71 6.14 -9.35
N LEU A 56 4.87 5.65 -10.59
CA LEU A 56 6.20 5.42 -11.17
C LEU A 56 7.00 6.72 -11.30
N ASP A 57 6.37 7.78 -11.79
CA ASP A 57 7.01 9.08 -11.99
C ASP A 57 7.42 9.68 -10.64
N ARG A 58 6.59 9.54 -9.61
CA ARG A 58 6.91 9.98 -8.24
C ARG A 58 8.04 9.18 -7.61
N LEU A 59 8.07 7.85 -7.76
CA LEU A 59 9.21 7.04 -7.31
C LEU A 59 10.52 7.50 -7.96
N ARG A 60 10.49 7.77 -9.28
CA ARG A 60 11.68 8.27 -10.00
C ARG A 60 12.12 9.65 -9.50
N LYS A 61 11.19 10.54 -9.15
CA LYS A 61 11.51 11.84 -8.54
C LYS A 61 12.25 11.69 -7.20
N HIS A 62 11.95 10.64 -6.43
CA HIS A 62 12.68 10.30 -5.21
C HIS A 62 13.98 9.52 -5.46
N GLY A 63 14.38 9.31 -6.71
CA GLY A 63 15.58 8.55 -7.06
C GLY A 63 15.43 7.04 -6.94
N PHE A 64 14.18 6.54 -6.83
CA PHE A 64 13.87 5.12 -6.70
C PHE A 64 13.26 4.56 -7.98
N GLY A 65 13.35 3.23 -8.13
CA GLY A 65 12.66 2.49 -9.18
C GLY A 65 11.76 1.40 -8.60
N PRO A 66 10.84 0.84 -9.41
CA PRO A 66 10.12 -0.35 -9.00
C PRO A 66 11.11 -1.48 -8.69
N ARG A 67 10.94 -2.10 -7.51
CA ARG A 67 11.73 -3.25 -7.09
C ARG A 67 11.59 -4.40 -8.09
N LYS A 68 12.70 -5.09 -8.32
CA LYS A 68 12.76 -6.32 -9.11
C LYS A 68 12.61 -7.56 -8.21
N PRO A 69 11.95 -8.63 -8.68
CA PRO A 69 11.23 -8.71 -9.95
C PRO A 69 9.99 -7.84 -9.94
N VAL A 70 9.71 -7.19 -11.07
CA VAL A 70 8.52 -6.36 -11.24
C VAL A 70 7.29 -7.27 -11.25
N ARG A 71 6.26 -6.93 -10.46
CA ARG A 71 5.02 -7.71 -10.36
C ARG A 71 3.81 -6.91 -10.81
N LEU A 72 2.87 -7.60 -11.48
CA LEU A 72 1.56 -7.03 -11.81
C LEU A 72 0.72 -6.82 -10.54
N PRO A 73 -0.36 -6.02 -10.60
CA PRO A 73 -1.38 -5.97 -9.56
C PRO A 73 -1.81 -7.37 -9.11
N MET A 74 -1.91 -7.57 -7.80
CA MET A 74 -2.26 -8.86 -7.19
C MET A 74 -3.51 -8.72 -6.34
N ASP A 75 -4.40 -9.70 -6.46
CA ASP A 75 -5.62 -9.77 -5.67
C ASP A 75 -5.31 -10.17 -4.23
N LEU A 76 -6.00 -9.54 -3.28
CA LEU A 76 -5.89 -9.85 -1.86
C LEU A 76 -6.38 -11.27 -1.60
N GLN A 77 -5.57 -12.07 -0.89
CA GLN A 77 -5.94 -13.40 -0.42
C GLN A 77 -6.01 -13.44 1.10
N ALA A 78 -6.82 -14.35 1.66
CA ALA A 78 -6.89 -14.56 3.11
C ALA A 78 -5.51 -14.90 3.71
N SER A 79 -4.67 -15.63 2.96
CA SER A 79 -3.29 -15.94 3.37
C SER A 79 -2.42 -14.69 3.52
N ASP A 80 -2.67 -13.63 2.73
CA ASP A 80 -1.94 -12.37 2.88
C ASP A 80 -2.30 -11.69 4.21
N LEU A 81 -3.59 -11.71 4.58
CA LEU A 81 -4.11 -11.15 5.83
C LEU A 81 -3.58 -11.92 7.05
N MET A 82 -3.60 -13.25 6.99
CA MET A 82 -3.06 -14.12 8.05
C MET A 82 -1.56 -13.94 8.27
N ALA A 83 -0.80 -13.68 7.21
CA ALA A 83 0.66 -13.56 7.28
C ALA A 83 1.15 -12.15 7.67
N ALA A 84 0.29 -11.14 7.52
CA ALA A 84 0.65 -9.76 7.83
C ALA A 84 0.62 -9.50 9.35
N ALA A 85 1.64 -8.82 9.86
CA ALA A 85 1.66 -8.34 11.24
C ALA A 85 0.78 -7.08 11.41
N LEU A 86 0.61 -6.32 10.32
CA LEU A 86 -0.24 -5.13 10.27
C LEU A 86 -0.83 -5.01 8.86
N THR A 87 -2.14 -4.84 8.76
CA THR A 87 -2.82 -4.56 7.49
C THR A 87 -3.38 -3.14 7.50
N ILE A 88 -3.14 -2.40 6.41
CA ILE A 88 -3.58 -1.01 6.22
C ILE A 88 -4.35 -0.89 4.92
N ALA A 89 -5.62 -0.50 4.99
CA ALA A 89 -6.42 -0.14 3.83
C ALA A 89 -6.34 1.38 3.56
N MET A 90 -6.07 1.78 2.32
CA MET A 90 -5.69 3.16 1.99
C MET A 90 -6.79 4.19 2.29
N ASN A 91 -8.07 3.81 2.20
CA ASN A 91 -9.21 4.70 2.40
C ASN A 91 -10.38 3.96 3.06
N GLU A 92 -10.82 4.42 4.22
CA GLU A 92 -11.91 3.77 4.96
C GLU A 92 -13.22 3.70 4.19
N ILE A 93 -13.67 4.82 3.63
CA ILE A 93 -14.98 4.93 2.98
C ILE A 93 -15.05 4.00 1.76
N GLU A 94 -13.96 3.94 1.00
CA GLU A 94 -13.88 3.11 -0.20
C GLU A 94 -13.68 1.62 0.13
N HIS A 95 -12.78 1.30 1.06
CA HIS A 95 -12.30 -0.08 1.21
C HIS A 95 -13.00 -0.86 2.32
N ARG A 96 -13.57 -0.21 3.35
CA ARG A 96 -14.29 -0.93 4.41
C ARG A 96 -15.46 -1.75 3.86
N PRO A 97 -16.34 -1.21 2.97
CA PRO A 97 -17.41 -2.03 2.37
C PRO A 97 -16.89 -3.22 1.55
N LEU A 98 -15.76 -3.05 0.86
CA LEU A 98 -15.12 -4.12 0.08
C LEU A 98 -14.49 -5.19 0.97
N MET A 99 -13.90 -4.79 2.10
CA MET A 99 -13.42 -5.70 3.14
C MET A 99 -14.58 -6.48 3.75
N ALA A 100 -15.66 -5.81 4.15
CA ALA A 100 -16.87 -6.45 4.69
C ALA A 100 -17.45 -7.50 3.72
N ALA A 101 -17.49 -7.17 2.43
CA ALA A 101 -18.04 -8.07 1.41
C ALA A 101 -17.15 -9.29 1.10
N ARG A 102 -15.82 -9.13 1.08
CA ARG A 102 -14.88 -10.18 0.65
C ARG A 102 -14.19 -10.93 1.79
N PHE A 103 -13.95 -10.24 2.90
CA PHE A 103 -13.17 -10.69 4.06
C PHE A 103 -13.81 -10.21 5.36
N PRO A 104 -15.09 -10.55 5.64
CA PRO A 104 -15.85 -10.00 6.77
C PRO A 104 -15.16 -10.21 8.13
N GLU A 105 -14.47 -11.34 8.32
CA GLU A 105 -13.72 -11.65 9.54
C GLU A 105 -12.57 -10.67 9.82
N TRP A 106 -12.10 -9.96 8.79
CA TRP A 106 -10.95 -9.07 8.86
C TRP A 106 -11.33 -7.59 8.81
N GLU A 107 -12.59 -7.25 8.57
CA GLU A 107 -13.05 -5.87 8.41
C GLU A 107 -12.59 -4.98 9.58
N GLU A 108 -12.76 -5.45 10.81
CA GLU A 108 -12.38 -4.71 12.02
C GLU A 108 -10.92 -4.95 12.46
N CYS A 109 -10.21 -5.86 11.80
CA CYS A 109 -8.79 -6.16 12.07
C CYS A 109 -7.83 -5.38 11.15
N VAL A 110 -8.36 -4.52 10.28
CA VAL A 110 -7.59 -3.66 9.37
C VAL A 110 -7.55 -2.24 9.89
N ARG A 111 -6.38 -1.61 9.82
CA ARG A 111 -6.25 -0.16 10.05
C ARG A 111 -6.65 0.58 8.78
N TYR A 112 -7.56 1.54 8.89
CA TYR A 112 -7.99 2.34 7.74
C TYR A 112 -7.34 3.72 7.75
N TRP A 113 -6.82 4.13 6.59
CA TRP A 113 -6.39 5.49 6.33
C TRP A 113 -7.46 6.28 5.57
N ARG A 114 -7.17 7.53 5.24
CA ARG A 114 -8.03 8.42 4.44
C ARG A 114 -7.26 8.99 3.24
N MET A 115 -6.74 8.10 2.40
CA MET A 115 -5.99 8.45 1.18
C MET A 115 -6.90 8.35 -0.04
N TYR A 116 -7.35 9.49 -0.54
CA TYR A 116 -8.23 9.58 -1.70
C TYR A 116 -7.53 9.17 -3.01
N ASP A 117 -8.29 8.66 -3.98
CA ASP A 117 -7.79 8.36 -5.33
C ASP A 117 -7.80 9.61 -6.23
N LEU A 118 -7.37 9.45 -7.47
CA LEU A 118 -7.23 10.50 -8.48
C LEU A 118 -8.54 11.20 -8.86
N ASP A 119 -9.69 10.60 -8.53
CA ASP A 119 -11.03 11.17 -8.73
C ASP A 119 -11.33 12.30 -7.74
N LEU A 120 -10.72 12.27 -6.56
CA LEU A 120 -10.98 13.17 -5.45
C LEU A 120 -9.75 13.99 -5.02
N ALA A 121 -8.56 13.65 -5.50
CA ALA A 121 -7.32 14.38 -5.24
C ALA A 121 -6.42 14.39 -6.48
N ASP A 122 -5.67 15.48 -6.69
CA ASP A 122 -4.60 15.45 -7.68
C ASP A 122 -3.49 14.47 -7.26
N ALA A 123 -2.78 13.91 -8.23
CA ALA A 123 -1.79 12.88 -7.97
C ALA A 123 -0.64 13.35 -7.05
N GLU A 124 -0.27 14.63 -7.12
CA GLU A 124 0.85 15.16 -6.35
C GLU A 124 0.51 15.28 -4.86
N SER A 125 -0.64 15.89 -4.54
CA SER A 125 -1.12 16.01 -3.16
C SER A 125 -1.46 14.64 -2.56
N GLY A 126 -2.10 13.76 -3.33
CA GLY A 126 -2.44 12.40 -2.89
C GLY A 126 -1.20 11.56 -2.56
N LEU A 127 -0.16 11.62 -3.40
CA LEU A 127 1.09 10.90 -3.13
C LEU A 127 1.86 11.50 -1.94
N ALA A 128 1.88 12.83 -1.79
CA ALA A 128 2.50 13.47 -0.63
C ALA A 128 1.80 13.08 0.69
N ALA A 129 0.47 12.96 0.69
CA ALA A 129 -0.28 12.48 1.84
C ALA A 129 0.08 11.03 2.21
N ILE A 130 0.24 10.15 1.22
CA ILE A 130 0.69 8.76 1.42
C ILE A 130 2.11 8.73 1.99
N GLU A 131 3.02 9.55 1.46
CA GLU A 131 4.40 9.65 1.95
C GLU A 131 4.43 10.01 3.43
N ASN A 132 3.70 11.06 3.83
CA ASN A 132 3.63 11.50 5.23
C ASN A 132 3.07 10.41 6.15
N ALA A 133 2.01 9.72 5.74
CA ALA A 133 1.43 8.64 6.52
C ALA A 133 2.37 7.43 6.65
N VAL A 134 3.11 7.09 5.58
CA VAL A 134 4.11 6.04 5.61
C VAL A 134 5.29 6.41 6.50
N LEU A 135 5.76 7.66 6.47
CA LEU A 135 6.84 8.12 7.35
C LEU A 135 6.42 8.06 8.82
N ALA A 136 5.21 8.53 9.14
CA ALA A 136 4.65 8.43 10.50
C ALA A 136 4.51 6.97 10.96
N LEU A 137 4.09 6.06 10.07
CA LEU A 137 4.06 4.63 10.38
C LEU A 137 5.46 4.08 10.63
N LEU A 138 6.46 4.46 9.83
CA LEU A 138 7.83 4.01 10.05
C LEU A 138 8.40 4.53 11.38
N ASP A 139 8.01 5.74 11.80
CA ASP A 139 8.37 6.29 13.10
C ASP A 139 7.73 5.45 14.24
N GLU A 140 6.43 5.13 14.13
CA GLU A 140 5.71 4.22 15.06
C GLU A 140 6.42 2.87 15.18
N LEU A 141 6.74 2.24 14.04
CA LEU A 141 7.34 0.91 14.00
C LEU A 141 8.81 0.88 14.46
N SER A 142 9.50 2.02 14.44
CA SER A 142 10.87 2.13 14.94
C SER A 142 10.97 2.23 16.46
N ALA A 143 9.85 2.52 17.13
CA ALA A 143 9.76 2.61 18.58
C ALA A 143 9.34 1.30 19.26
N LEU A 144 9.11 0.24 18.47
CA LEU A 144 8.75 -1.12 18.92
C LEU A 144 10.02 -1.96 19.15
#